data_AF-A0A7G8EV20-F1
#
_entry.id   AF-A0A7G8EV20-F1
#
_cell.length_a   1.000
_cell.length_b   1.000
_cell.length_c   1.000
_cell.angle_alpha   90.00
_cell.angle_beta   90.00
_cell.angle_gamma   90.00
#
_symmetry.space_group_name_H-M   'P 1'
#
loop_
_entity.id
_entity.type
_entity.pdbx_description
1 polymer ?
#
loop_
_entity_poly.entity_id
_entity_poly.type
_entity_poly.pdbx_seq_one_letter_code
_entity_poly.pdbx_strand_id
1 'polypeptide(L)' 'MEIDMNGSIQLTIEQRFQIEQFNRTLETTTDPEQLRQLARQLMKAWQTQKAATSWVMKQGIPPINSTDC' A
#
# COMPACT_ATOMS: atom_id res chain seq x y z
N MET A 1 -8.55 -1.17 -1.93
CA MET A 1 -8.54 -2.36 -1.05
C MET A 1 -9.71 -3.20 -1.50
N GLU A 2 -9.44 -4.35 -2.11
CA GLU A 2 -10.49 -5.30 -2.49
C GLU A 2 -10.55 -6.38 -1.41
N ILE A 3 -11.74 -6.62 -0.86
CA ILE A 3 -11.99 -7.71 0.08
C ILE A 3 -12.48 -8.88 -0.77
N ASP A 4 -11.74 -9.99 -0.76
CA ASP A 4 -12.20 -11.19 -1.45
C ASP A 4 -13.31 -11.91 -0.67
N MET A 5 -13.96 -12.88 -1.33
CA MET A 5 -15.04 -13.70 -0.75
C MET A 5 -14.63 -14.50 0.51
N ASN A 6 -13.34 -14.51 0.87
CA ASN A 6 -12.79 -15.20 2.03
C ASN A 6 -12.26 -14.22 3.10
N GLY A 7 -12.53 -12.92 2.97
CA GLY A 7 -12.15 -11.89 3.94
C GLY A 7 -10.66 -11.53 3.93
N SER A 8 -9.91 -11.94 2.90
CA SER A 8 -8.49 -11.61 2.79
C SER A 8 -8.30 -10.27 2.07
N ILE A 9 -7.38 -9.44 2.59
CA ILE A 9 -7.03 -8.17 1.97
C ILE A 9 -6.19 -8.46 0.73
N GLN A 10 -6.77 -8.26 -0.44
CA GLN A 10 -6.08 -8.39 -1.72
C GLN A 10 -5.56 -7.03 -2.17
N LEU A 11 -4.38 -7.05 -2.83
CA LEU A 11 -3.89 -5.91 -3.58
C LEU A 11 -4.80 -5.66 -4.77
N THR A 12 -5.24 -4.40 -4.94
CA THR A 12 -5.98 -3.98 -6.12
C THR A 12 -5.12 -4.13 -7.38
N ILE A 13 -5.75 -4.15 -8.56
CA ILE A 13 -5.04 -4.20 -9.85
C ILE A 13 -4.01 -3.08 -9.96
N GLU A 14 -4.38 -1.85 -9.57
CA GLU A 14 -3.47 -0.70 -9.54
C GLU A 14 -2.26 -0.94 -8.62
N GLN A 15 -2.49 -1.45 -7.41
CA GLN A 15 -1.40 -1.74 -6.48
C GLN A 15 -0.44 -2.81 -7.02
N ARG A 16 -0.97 -3.82 -7.71
CA ARG A 16 -0.15 -4.86 -8.37
C ARG A 16 0.67 -4.28 -9.52
N PHE A 17 0.08 -3.42 -10.34
CA PHE A 17 0.79 -2.74 -11.43
C PHE A 17 1.94 -1.87 -10.91
N GLN A 18 1.69 -1.09 -9.86
CA GLN A 18 2.73 -0.26 -9.24
C GLN A 18 3.90 -1.11 -8.71
N ILE A 19 3.63 -2.27 -8.10
CA ILE A 19 4.67 -3.21 -7.67
C ILE A 19 5.50 -3.70 -8.85
N GLU A 20 4.87 -4.11 -9.95
CA GLU A 20 5.58 -4.54 -11.15
C GLU A 20 6.45 -3.42 -11.75
N GLN A 21 5.95 -2.19 -11.80
CA GLN A 21 6.73 -1.03 -12.22
C GLN A 21 7.94 -0.79 -11.32
N PHE A 22 7.78 -0.92 -10.00
CA PHE A 22 8.89 -0.79 -9.05
C PHE A 22 9.92 -1.90 -9.23
N ASN A 23 9.49 -3.15 -9.38
CA ASN A 23 10.36 -4.30 -9.60
C ASN A 23 11.20 -4.11 -10.87
N ARG A 24 10.56 -3.71 -11.97
CA ARG A 24 11.27 -3.41 -13.22
C ARG A 24 12.29 -2.30 -13.04
N THR A 25 11.92 -1.25 -12.32
CA THR A 25 12.83 -0.13 -12.03
C THR A 25 14.05 -0.60 -11.24
N LEU A 26 13.85 -1.44 -10.22
CA LEU A 26 14.94 -2.04 -9.42
C LEU A 26 15.88 -2.88 -10.29
N GLU A 27 15.34 -3.71 -11.17
CA GLU A 27 16.12 -4.58 -12.05
C GLU A 27 16.94 -3.80 -13.09
N THR A 28 16.42 -2.68 -13.59
CA THR A 28 17.12 -1.87 -14.59
C THR A 28 18.07 -0.83 -14.00
N THR A 29 18.01 -0.56 -12.69
CA THR A 29 18.85 0.46 -12.06
C THR A 29 20.22 -0.12 -11.71
N THR A 30 21.27 0.40 -12.34
CA THR A 30 22.66 -0.03 -12.12
C THR A 30 23.48 0.92 -11.25
N ASP A 31 23.04 2.17 -11.11
CA ASP A 31 23.69 3.18 -10.27
C ASP A 31 23.38 2.92 -8.78
N PRO A 32 24.40 2.65 -7.93
CA PRO A 32 24.21 2.42 -6.51
C PRO A 32 23.53 3.58 -5.78
N GLU A 33 23.72 4.82 -6.21
CA GLU A 33 23.09 5.97 -5.55
C GLU A 33 21.59 6.06 -5.89
N GLN A 34 21.22 5.80 -7.14
CA GLN A 34 19.82 5.68 -7.54
C GLN A 34 19.11 4.53 -6.83
N LEU A 35 19.77 3.39 -6.66
CA LEU A 35 19.23 2.26 -5.87
C LEU A 35 18.99 2.66 -4.41
N ARG A 36 19.91 3.39 -3.78
CA ARG A 36 19.74 3.89 -2.41
C ARG A 36 18.56 4.86 -2.31
N GLN A 37 18.40 5.75 -3.29
CA GLN A 37 17.26 6.67 -3.32
C GLN A 37 15.93 5.92 -3.49
N LEU A 38 15.88 4.94 -4.38
CA LEU A 38 14.70 4.10 -4.60
C LEU A 38 14.33 3.30 -3.35
N ALA A 39 15.32 2.71 -2.67
CA ALA A 39 15.12 2.00 -1.40
C ALA A 39 14.55 2.92 -0.30
N ARG A 40 15.03 4.17 -0.20
CA ARG A 40 14.49 5.15 0.75
C ARG A 40 13.04 5.51 0.44
N GLN A 41 12.69 5.66 -0.83
CA GLN A 41 11.32 5.94 -1.26
C GLN A 41 10.38 4.78 -0.90
N LEU A 42 10.80 3.54 -1.18
CA LEU A 42 10.05 2.34 -0.83
C LEU A 42 9.82 2.23 0.69
N MET A 43 10.86 2.48 1.49
CA MET A 43 10.76 2.46 2.94
C MET A 43 9.75 3.51 3.46
N LYS A 44 9.78 4.73 2.90
CA LYS A 44 8.84 5.80 3.27
C LYS A 44 7.40 5.43 2.89
N ALA A 45 7.19 4.89 1.69
CA ALA A 45 5.87 4.45 1.22
C ALA A 45 5.31 3.34 2.13
N TRP A 46 6.12 2.34 2.46
CA TRP A 46 5.72 1.25 3.35
C TRP A 46 5.35 1.75 4.76
N GLN A 47 6.16 2.61 5.36
CA GLN A 47 5.86 3.18 6.68
C GLN A 47 4.56 4.00 6.65
N THR A 48 4.32 4.73 5.57
CA THR A 48 3.10 5.54 5.38
C THR A 48 1.87 4.64 5.31
N GLN A 49 1.93 3.56 4.51
CA GLN A 49 0.84 2.58 4.42
C GLN A 49 0.58 1.91 5.77
N LYS A 50 1.65 1.48 6.47
CA LYS A 50 1.55 0.88 7.80
C LYS A 50 0.89 1.83 8.80
N ALA A 51 1.27 3.11 8.79
CA ALA A 51 0.67 4.13 9.65
C ALA A 51 -0.82 4.35 9.33
N ALA A 52 -1.17 4.45 8.04
CA ALA A 52 -2.56 4.59 7.59
C ALA A 52 -3.42 3.38 7.99
N THR A 53 -2.94 2.16 7.76
CA THR A 53 -3.64 0.94 8.19
C THR A 53 -3.78 0.88 9.71
N SER A 54 -2.72 1.21 10.46
CA SER A 54 -2.76 1.27 11.93
C SER A 54 -3.77 2.31 12.42
N TRP A 55 -3.88 3.44 11.74
CA TRP A 55 -4.84 4.49 12.05
C TRP A 55 -6.28 4.01 11.82
N VAL A 56 -6.58 3.38 10.67
CA VAL A 56 -7.91 2.81 10.38
C VAL A 56 -8.30 1.77 11.43
N MET A 57 -7.37 0.86 11.78
CA MET A 57 -7.61 -0.16 12.81
C MET A 57 -7.87 0.43 14.19
N LYS A 58 -7.19 1.54 14.54
CA LYS A 58 -7.35 2.22 15.84
C LYS A 58 -8.61 3.09 15.91
N GLN A 59 -9.02 3.71 14.80
CA GLN A 59 -10.21 4.56 14.79
C GLN A 59 -11.52 3.75 14.72
N GLY A 60 -11.45 2.47 14.36
CA GLY A 60 -12.63 1.66 14.09
C GLY A 60 -13.33 2.14 12.81
N ILE A 61 -13.98 1.21 12.10
CA ILE A 61 -14.99 1.62 11.12
C ILE A 61 -16.11 2.25 11.97
N PRO A 62 -16.46 3.54 11.79
CA PRO A 62 -17.58 4.10 12.51
C PRO A 62 -18.81 3.23 12.23
N PRO A 63 -19.63 2.87 13.24
CA PRO A 63 -20.86 2.16 12.97
C PRO A 63 -21.65 3.01 11.97
N ILE A 64 -21.89 2.44 10.78
CA ILE A 64 -22.90 2.94 9.85
C ILE A 64 -24.23 2.75 10.57
N ASN A 65 -24.60 3.75 11.37
CA ASN A 65 -25.95 3.88 11.87
C ASN A 65 -26.80 4.19 10.64
N SER A 66 -27.48 3.16 10.13
CA SER A 66 -28.60 3.28 9.21
C SER A 66 -29.75 3.99 9.94
N THR A 67 -29.59 5.28 10.18
CA THR A 67 -30.62 6.18 10.73
C THR A 67 -30.14 7.59 10.47
N ASP A 68 -30.16 8.00 9.21
CA ASP A 68 -30.72 9.30 8.85
C ASP A 68 -30.99 9.33 7.33
N CYS A 69 -32.28 9.53 7.05
CA CYS A 69 -33.00 9.69 5.76
C CYS A 69 -33.31 8.43 4.94
#